data_AF-A0ABD7HM87-F1
#
_entry.id   AF-A0ABD7HM87-F1
#
_cell.length_a   1.000
_cell.length_b   1.000
_cell.length_c   1.000
_cell.angle_alpha   90.00
_cell.angle_beta   90.00
_cell.angle_gamma   90.00
#
_symmetry.space_group_name_H-M   'P 1'
#
loop_
_entity.id
_entity.type
_entity.pdbx_description
1 polymer ?
#
loop_
_entity_poly.entity_id
_entity_poly.type
_entity_poly.pdbx_seq_one_letter_code
_entity_poly.pdbx_strand_id
1 'polypeptide(L)'
;MIIYVRAHADSPLAHVALSESLQRVVEMHLKGYLPFDATVWLNSDLPELGMWVLAEKSTHLRMHRSVYPGWIRLTRTAAKYARTGRLTNTSPEATYYIGNVPGFDEIHSTIVISHPDPTVTVGIIANSVHIPDHNGQYTFDPFTVIDLNHYTAPESATRNQVQQAHAMINGVALLTHGYSEGRKQFVADNIDKYAIVFGEDDIDFFRQLRSRESEYAHARAHEILGKITDATHGAVSDALGLDGDDDWRHEE
;
A
#
# COMPACT_ATOMS: atom_id res chain seq x y z
N MET A 1 8.63 -15.45 6.54
CA MET A 1 8.40 -14.94 5.17
C MET A 1 9.75 -14.76 4.52
N ILE A 2 9.90 -15.06 3.24
CA ILE A 2 11.17 -14.85 2.53
C ILE A 2 11.01 -13.64 1.60
N ILE A 3 11.95 -12.71 1.68
CA ILE A 3 11.95 -11.50 0.85
C ILE A 3 13.26 -11.46 0.06
N TYR A 4 13.17 -11.57 -1.25
CA TYR A 4 14.29 -11.34 -2.17
C TYR A 4 14.36 -9.87 -2.52
N VAL A 5 15.50 -9.24 -2.22
CA VAL A 5 15.69 -7.80 -2.33
C VAL A 5 16.83 -7.49 -3.27
N ARG A 6 16.58 -6.63 -4.24
CA ARG A 6 17.63 -5.88 -4.91
C ARG A 6 17.64 -4.47 -4.36
N ALA A 7 18.81 -4.02 -3.94
CA ALA A 7 19.12 -2.65 -3.61
C ALA A 7 20.54 -2.32 -4.07
N HIS A 8 20.75 -1.14 -4.65
CA HIS A 8 22.08 -0.65 -5.00
C HIS A 8 22.80 -0.14 -3.75
N ALA A 9 23.67 -0.97 -3.16
CA ALA A 9 24.31 -0.69 -1.87
C ALA A 9 25.00 0.69 -1.79
N ASP A 10 25.55 1.18 -2.92
CA ASP A 10 26.25 2.46 -2.99
C ASP A 10 25.33 3.66 -3.21
N SER A 11 24.02 3.45 -3.38
CA SER A 11 23.06 4.53 -3.57
C SER A 11 22.70 5.16 -2.21
N PRO A 12 22.80 6.50 -2.06
CA PRO A 12 22.43 7.17 -0.81
C PRO A 12 20.93 7.03 -0.48
N LEU A 13 20.10 6.70 -1.46
CA LEU A 13 18.65 6.50 -1.27
C LEU A 13 18.25 5.03 -1.11
N ALA A 14 19.18 4.07 -1.26
CA ALA A 14 18.87 2.65 -1.18
C ALA A 14 18.25 2.27 0.16
N HIS A 15 18.80 2.77 1.28
CA HIS A 15 18.24 2.53 2.61
C HIS A 15 16.80 3.06 2.74
N VAL A 16 16.51 4.23 2.20
CA VAL A 16 15.16 4.84 2.27
C VAL A 16 14.18 4.03 1.43
N ALA A 17 14.51 3.75 0.16
CA ALA A 17 13.63 3.02 -0.75
C ALA A 17 13.39 1.57 -0.29
N LEU A 18 14.41 0.92 0.25
CA LEU A 18 14.29 -0.41 0.84
C LEU A 18 13.43 -0.37 2.11
N SER A 19 13.64 0.60 3.00
CA SER A 19 12.82 0.74 4.22
C SER A 19 11.35 0.92 3.88
N GLU A 20 11.01 1.78 2.92
CA GLU A 20 9.64 1.96 2.44
C GLU A 20 9.05 0.66 1.87
N SER A 21 9.84 -0.09 1.10
CA SER A 21 9.41 -1.37 0.52
C SER A 21 9.14 -2.42 1.60
N LEU A 22 10.01 -2.51 2.60
CA LEU A 22 9.83 -3.42 3.74
C LEU A 22 8.62 -3.03 4.59
N GLN A 23 8.41 -1.73 4.84
CA GLN A 23 7.21 -1.26 5.54
C GLN A 23 5.92 -1.66 4.83
N ARG A 24 5.89 -1.64 3.49
CA ARG A 24 4.72 -2.10 2.71
C ARG A 24 4.46 -3.59 2.91
N VAL A 25 5.52 -4.40 2.84
CA VAL A 25 5.44 -5.85 3.08
C VAL A 25 4.92 -6.14 4.49
N VAL A 26 5.48 -5.48 5.51
CA VAL A 26 5.03 -5.64 6.90
C VAL A 26 3.58 -5.19 7.08
N GLU A 27 3.18 -4.08 6.47
CA GLU A 27 1.81 -3.60 6.56
C GLU A 27 0.81 -4.59 5.96
N MET A 28 1.13 -5.17 4.79
CA MET A 28 0.31 -6.22 4.19
C MET A 28 0.27 -7.49 5.04
N HIS A 29 1.38 -7.84 5.70
CA HIS A 29 1.41 -8.96 6.64
C HIS A 29 0.51 -8.71 7.86
N LEU A 30 0.65 -7.54 8.51
CA LEU A 30 -0.15 -7.17 9.69
C LEU A 30 -1.65 -7.09 9.40
N LYS A 31 -2.03 -6.90 8.13
CA LYS A 31 -3.41 -6.88 7.66
C LYS A 31 -3.87 -8.22 7.07
N GLY A 32 -3.07 -9.28 7.19
CA GLY A 32 -3.45 -10.65 6.82
C GLY A 32 -3.33 -10.97 5.33
N TYR A 33 -2.83 -10.05 4.49
CA TYR A 33 -2.67 -10.30 3.04
C TYR A 33 -1.42 -11.14 2.73
N LEU A 34 -0.31 -10.89 3.44
CA LEU A 34 0.92 -11.68 3.31
C LEU A 34 1.12 -12.60 4.51
N PRO A 35 0.90 -13.91 4.41
CA PRO A 35 1.19 -14.84 5.50
C PRO A 35 2.70 -15.06 5.70
N PHE A 36 3.11 -15.64 6.83
CA PHE A 36 4.54 -15.89 7.14
C PHE A 36 5.23 -16.86 6.16
N ASP A 37 4.49 -17.67 5.45
CA ASP A 37 4.99 -18.60 4.44
C ASP A 37 4.91 -18.02 3.02
N ALA A 38 4.69 -16.70 2.89
CA ALA A 38 4.78 -16.00 1.61
C ALA A 38 6.23 -15.81 1.16
N THR A 39 6.41 -15.68 -0.16
CA THR A 39 7.66 -15.24 -0.78
C THR A 39 7.44 -13.95 -1.54
N VAL A 40 8.31 -12.96 -1.35
CA VAL A 40 8.21 -11.63 -1.97
C VAL A 40 9.50 -11.34 -2.73
N TRP A 41 9.39 -10.77 -3.92
CA TRP A 41 10.52 -10.21 -4.67
C TRP A 41 10.30 -8.72 -4.85
N LEU A 42 11.31 -7.93 -4.51
CA LEU A 42 11.26 -6.48 -4.64
C LEU A 42 12.57 -5.93 -5.22
N ASN A 43 12.42 -4.92 -6.05
CA ASN A 43 13.51 -4.13 -6.59
C ASN A 43 13.41 -2.73 -6.01
N SER A 44 14.14 -2.48 -4.91
CA SER A 44 14.05 -1.19 -4.21
C SER A 44 14.68 -0.04 -5.00
N ASP A 45 15.48 -0.32 -6.03
CA ASP A 45 16.01 0.71 -6.91
C ASP A 45 14.94 1.29 -7.83
N LEU A 46 13.87 0.53 -8.09
CA LEU A 46 12.77 0.88 -8.99
C LEU A 46 11.42 0.56 -8.32
N PRO A 47 11.08 1.24 -7.21
CA PRO A 47 9.90 0.92 -6.39
C PRO A 47 8.57 1.11 -7.12
N GLU A 48 8.55 1.88 -8.21
CA GLU A 48 7.39 2.06 -9.11
C GLU A 48 7.01 0.78 -9.86
N LEU A 49 7.95 -0.17 -9.99
CA LEU A 49 7.70 -1.47 -10.58
C LEU A 49 6.85 -2.37 -9.68
N GLY A 50 6.64 -1.99 -8.41
CA GLY A 50 5.90 -2.82 -7.46
C GLY A 50 6.73 -4.00 -6.95
N MET A 51 6.05 -5.10 -6.66
CA MET A 51 6.66 -6.33 -6.16
C MET A 51 5.98 -7.53 -6.78
N TRP A 52 6.69 -8.66 -6.76
CA TRP A 52 6.10 -9.95 -7.08
C TRP A 52 5.88 -10.72 -5.79
N VAL A 53 4.72 -11.35 -5.64
CA VAL A 53 4.39 -12.11 -4.42
C VAL A 53 3.90 -13.51 -4.77
N LEU A 54 4.32 -14.47 -3.96
CA LEU A 54 3.71 -15.78 -3.81
C LEU A 54 3.11 -15.85 -2.42
N ALA A 55 1.88 -15.35 -2.29
CA ALA A 55 1.02 -15.56 -1.14
C ALA A 55 -0.01 -16.64 -1.53
N GLU A 56 -1.29 -16.33 -1.68
CA GLU A 56 -2.27 -17.32 -2.17
C GLU A 56 -1.99 -17.86 -3.57
N LYS A 57 -1.51 -16.98 -4.44
CA LYS A 57 -1.12 -17.25 -5.81
C LYS A 57 0.07 -16.36 -6.15
N SER A 58 0.79 -16.73 -7.20
CA SER A 58 1.79 -15.89 -7.81
C SER A 58 1.10 -14.68 -8.46
N THR A 59 1.44 -13.46 -8.04
CA THR A 59 0.90 -12.25 -8.65
C THR A 59 1.85 -11.08 -8.55
N HIS A 60 1.84 -10.24 -9.58
CA HIS A 60 2.40 -8.90 -9.50
C HIS A 60 1.51 -7.99 -8.66
N LEU A 61 2.13 -7.16 -7.82
CA LEU A 61 1.45 -6.31 -6.85
C LEU A 61 2.01 -4.89 -6.85
N ARG A 62 1.12 -3.89 -6.83
CA ARG A 62 1.44 -2.50 -6.52
C ARG A 62 0.61 -2.03 -5.33
N MET A 63 1.26 -1.42 -4.35
CA MET A 63 0.57 -0.88 -3.17
C MET A 63 0.39 0.63 -3.30
N HIS A 64 -0.83 1.11 -3.08
CA HIS A 64 -1.17 2.51 -2.93
C HIS A 64 -1.49 2.80 -1.47
N ARG A 65 -0.77 3.75 -0.85
CA ARG A 65 -1.09 4.27 0.48
C ARG A 65 -1.82 5.58 0.32
N SER A 66 -3.01 5.69 0.93
CA SER A 66 -3.79 6.92 0.96
C SER A 66 -4.13 7.32 2.39
N VAL A 67 -4.31 8.62 2.63
CA VAL A 67 -4.74 9.14 3.93
C VAL A 67 -6.25 9.02 4.12
N TYR A 68 -7.00 8.80 3.03
CA TYR A 68 -8.46 8.68 3.06
C TYR A 68 -8.89 7.41 2.33
N PRO A 69 -10.01 6.80 2.72
CA PRO A 69 -10.68 5.86 1.83
C PRO A 69 -11.04 6.62 0.55
N GLY A 70 -10.82 5.97 -0.60
CA GLY A 70 -10.98 6.59 -1.90
C GLY A 70 -11.72 5.70 -2.86
N TRP A 71 -11.49 5.95 -4.14
CA TRP A 71 -12.14 5.28 -5.24
C TRP A 71 -11.10 4.81 -6.24
N ILE A 72 -11.30 3.63 -6.81
CA ILE A 72 -10.51 3.13 -7.92
C ILE A 72 -11.40 2.88 -9.13
N ARG A 73 -10.94 3.38 -10.28
CA ARG A 73 -11.57 3.14 -11.57
C ARG A 73 -10.73 2.17 -12.38
N LEU A 74 -11.34 1.08 -12.81
CA LEU A 74 -10.73 0.02 -13.59
C LEU A 74 -11.19 0.11 -15.04
N THR A 75 -10.21 0.12 -15.94
CA THR A 75 -10.38 -0.07 -17.38
C THR A 75 -9.54 -1.27 -17.82
N ARG A 76 -9.66 -1.67 -19.09
CA ARG A 76 -8.85 -2.76 -19.66
C ARG A 76 -7.34 -2.47 -19.68
N THR A 77 -6.91 -1.23 -19.44
CA THR A 77 -5.51 -0.82 -19.58
C THR A 77 -4.97 -0.08 -18.36
N ALA A 78 -5.83 0.44 -17.49
CA ALA A 78 -5.42 1.23 -16.34
C ALA A 78 -6.31 1.02 -15.11
N ALA A 79 -5.68 1.08 -13.94
CA ALA A 79 -6.33 1.28 -12.65
C ALA A 79 -6.01 2.69 -12.12
N LYS A 80 -7.03 3.49 -11.83
CA LYS A 80 -6.89 4.90 -11.45
C LYS A 80 -7.48 5.16 -10.08
N TYR A 81 -6.65 5.57 -9.12
CA TYR A 81 -7.08 5.91 -7.77
C TYR A 81 -7.30 7.41 -7.61
N ALA A 82 -8.33 7.80 -6.85
CA ALA A 82 -8.54 9.16 -6.38
C ALA A 82 -9.48 9.20 -5.17
N ARG A 83 -9.49 10.30 -4.43
CA ARG A 83 -10.39 10.51 -3.27
C ARG A 83 -11.89 10.38 -3.57
N THR A 84 -12.32 10.66 -4.80
CA THR A 84 -13.73 10.53 -5.20
C THR A 84 -13.87 9.83 -6.55
N GLY A 85 -14.99 9.16 -6.77
CA GLY A 85 -15.28 8.46 -8.03
C GLY A 85 -15.21 9.35 -9.27
N ARG A 86 -15.51 10.66 -9.15
CA ARG A 86 -15.36 11.65 -10.23
C ARG A 86 -13.90 11.94 -10.54
N LEU A 87 -13.07 12.13 -9.52
CA LEU A 87 -11.66 12.48 -9.68
C LEU A 87 -10.84 11.36 -10.32
N THR A 88 -11.25 10.09 -10.16
CA THR A 88 -10.62 8.96 -10.88
C THR A 88 -10.60 9.12 -12.40
N ASN A 89 -11.51 9.95 -12.96
CA ASN A 89 -11.55 10.25 -14.38
C ASN A 89 -10.80 11.57 -14.72
N THR A 90 -11.03 12.63 -13.94
CA THR A 90 -10.57 13.98 -14.30
C THR A 90 -9.18 14.34 -13.80
N SER A 91 -8.78 13.84 -12.64
CA SER A 91 -7.50 14.17 -12.00
C SER A 91 -7.13 13.06 -11.01
N PRO A 92 -6.80 11.85 -11.49
CA PRO A 92 -6.46 10.74 -10.62
C PRO A 92 -5.16 11.03 -9.86
N GLU A 93 -5.11 10.64 -8.59
CA GLU A 93 -3.92 10.77 -7.72
C GLU A 93 -2.85 9.76 -8.11
N ALA A 94 -3.27 8.55 -8.52
CA ALA A 94 -2.38 7.53 -9.04
C ALA A 94 -3.01 6.83 -10.23
N THR A 95 -2.18 6.50 -11.23
CA THR A 95 -2.59 5.70 -12.39
C THR A 95 -1.60 4.58 -12.61
N TYR A 96 -2.11 3.35 -12.64
CA TYR A 96 -1.34 2.12 -12.84
C TYR A 96 -1.70 1.53 -14.19
N TYR A 97 -0.76 1.51 -15.12
CA TYR A 97 -0.94 0.88 -16.43
C TYR A 97 -0.49 -0.58 -16.40
N ILE A 98 -1.17 -1.43 -17.16
CA ILE A 98 -0.84 -2.86 -17.24
C ILE A 98 0.47 -3.12 -18.01
N GLY A 99 0.80 -2.32 -19.02
CA GLY A 99 2.00 -2.50 -19.85
C GLY A 99 3.35 -2.22 -19.17
N ASN A 100 3.35 -1.89 -17.87
CA ASN A 100 4.54 -1.51 -17.11
C ASN A 100 4.92 -2.57 -16.06
N VAL A 101 4.50 -3.82 -16.22
CA VAL A 101 4.84 -4.91 -15.29
C VAL A 101 6.12 -5.61 -15.77
N PRO A 102 7.22 -5.60 -15.00
CA PRO A 102 8.40 -6.39 -15.32
C PRO A 102 8.12 -7.88 -15.15
N GLY A 103 8.52 -8.67 -16.14
CA GLY A 103 8.18 -10.09 -16.24
C GLY A 103 7.75 -10.40 -17.66
N PHE A 104 7.81 -11.66 -18.06
CA PHE A 104 7.24 -12.12 -19.34
C PHE A 104 5.76 -11.78 -19.41
N ASP A 105 5.23 -11.35 -20.57
CA ASP A 105 3.82 -11.27 -21.03
C ASP A 105 2.69 -11.15 -19.98
N GLU A 106 2.98 -10.67 -18.77
CA GLU A 106 2.07 -10.70 -17.64
C GLU A 106 1.12 -9.54 -17.84
N ILE A 107 -0.12 -9.93 -18.09
CA ILE A 107 -1.22 -9.02 -18.32
C ILE A 107 -2.11 -8.95 -17.08
N HIS A 108 -1.62 -9.30 -15.88
CA HIS A 108 -2.37 -9.13 -14.64
C HIS A 108 -1.59 -8.37 -13.56
N SER A 109 -2.26 -7.45 -12.86
CA SER A 109 -1.67 -6.74 -11.72
C SER A 109 -2.68 -6.60 -10.58
N THR A 110 -2.23 -6.91 -9.37
CA THR A 110 -2.97 -6.64 -8.14
C THR A 110 -2.63 -5.24 -7.63
N ILE A 111 -3.63 -4.43 -7.32
CA ILE A 111 -3.51 -3.11 -6.72
C ILE A 111 -4.02 -3.19 -5.29
N VAL A 112 -3.10 -3.16 -4.32
CA VAL A 112 -3.43 -3.15 -2.89
C VAL A 112 -3.57 -1.72 -2.42
N ILE A 113 -4.70 -1.37 -1.83
CA ILE A 113 -4.97 -0.05 -1.26
C ILE A 113 -4.89 -0.15 0.26
N SER A 114 -4.05 0.68 0.86
CA SER A 114 -4.05 0.91 2.31
C SER A 114 -4.55 2.32 2.61
N HIS A 115 -5.43 2.43 3.59
CA HIS A 115 -5.92 3.68 4.15
C HIS A 115 -6.16 3.51 5.67
N PRO A 116 -6.23 4.61 6.45
CA PRO A 116 -6.34 4.51 7.90
C PRO A 116 -7.73 4.15 8.42
N ASP A 117 -8.80 4.43 7.66
CA ASP A 117 -10.19 4.25 8.10
C ASP A 117 -10.66 2.78 7.95
N PRO A 118 -10.87 2.01 9.03
CA PRO A 118 -11.30 0.62 8.92
C PRO A 118 -12.82 0.45 8.73
N THR A 119 -13.59 1.54 8.68
CA THR A 119 -15.07 1.50 8.65
C THR A 119 -15.65 1.72 7.26
N VAL A 120 -14.81 2.12 6.30
CA VAL A 120 -15.23 2.49 4.94
C VAL A 120 -14.46 1.69 3.92
N THR A 121 -15.15 1.04 2.99
CA THR A 121 -14.50 0.32 1.88
C THR A 121 -14.05 1.27 0.77
N VAL A 122 -12.99 0.89 0.05
CA VAL A 122 -12.59 1.56 -1.19
C VAL A 122 -13.68 1.40 -2.25
N GLY A 123 -14.22 2.50 -2.77
CA GLY A 123 -15.22 2.46 -3.83
C GLY A 123 -14.65 1.95 -5.15
N ILE A 124 -15.33 1.02 -5.82
CA ILE A 124 -14.88 0.45 -7.10
C ILE A 124 -15.77 0.94 -8.25
N ILE A 125 -15.15 1.42 -9.33
CA ILE A 125 -15.83 1.69 -10.60
C ILE A 125 -15.18 0.83 -11.68
N ALA A 126 -15.92 -0.11 -12.25
CA ALA A 126 -15.45 -0.96 -13.33
C ALA A 126 -16.38 -0.85 -14.54
N ASN A 127 -15.80 -0.73 -15.73
CA ASN A 127 -16.56 -0.51 -16.97
C ASN A 127 -17.62 0.62 -16.86
N SER A 128 -17.24 1.71 -16.20
CA SER A 128 -18.10 2.88 -15.93
C SER A 128 -19.30 2.64 -15.00
N VAL A 129 -19.35 1.51 -14.30
CA VAL A 129 -20.40 1.16 -13.32
C VAL A 129 -19.81 1.08 -11.92
N HIS A 130 -20.52 1.61 -10.93
CA HIS A 130 -20.18 1.45 -9.51
C HIS A 130 -20.47 0.01 -9.06
N ILE A 131 -19.51 -0.61 -8.36
CA ILE A 131 -19.63 -1.95 -7.81
C ILE A 131 -19.86 -1.83 -6.30
N PRO A 132 -21.09 -2.09 -5.80
CA PRO A 132 -21.44 -1.83 -4.40
C PRO A 132 -20.86 -2.87 -3.42
N ASP A 133 -20.77 -4.14 -3.83
CA ASP A 133 -20.40 -5.25 -2.95
C ASP A 133 -19.18 -6.00 -3.48
N HIS A 134 -18.05 -5.87 -2.79
CA HIS A 134 -16.81 -6.55 -3.17
C HIS A 134 -16.01 -7.12 -1.99
N ASN A 135 -16.46 -7.00 -0.74
CA ASN A 135 -15.83 -7.64 0.43
C ASN A 135 -14.29 -7.45 0.48
N GLY A 136 -13.82 -6.24 0.19
CA GLY A 136 -12.40 -5.91 0.17
C GLY A 136 -11.58 -6.45 -1.02
N GLN A 137 -12.18 -7.18 -1.97
CA GLN A 137 -11.51 -7.67 -3.17
C GLN A 137 -12.40 -7.60 -4.41
N TYR A 138 -11.90 -7.00 -5.49
CA TYR A 138 -12.60 -6.99 -6.78
C TYR A 138 -11.66 -7.25 -7.95
N THR A 139 -12.01 -8.18 -8.83
CA THR A 139 -11.26 -8.46 -10.05
C THR A 139 -12.04 -7.97 -11.28
N PHE A 140 -11.38 -7.14 -12.08
CA PHE A 140 -11.78 -6.77 -13.43
C PHE A 140 -10.55 -6.80 -14.30
N ASP A 141 -10.41 -7.88 -15.09
CA ASP A 141 -9.21 -8.12 -15.88
C ASP A 141 -8.83 -6.89 -16.72
N PRO A 142 -7.56 -6.46 -16.65
CA PRO A 142 -6.39 -7.16 -16.10
C PRO A 142 -6.06 -6.91 -14.62
N PHE A 143 -6.95 -6.31 -13.84
CA PHE A 143 -6.64 -5.86 -12.49
C PHE A 143 -7.40 -6.62 -11.41
N THR A 144 -6.73 -6.89 -10.30
CA THR A 144 -7.38 -7.18 -9.02
C THR A 144 -7.15 -6.01 -8.09
N VAL A 145 -8.17 -5.56 -7.38
CA VAL A 145 -8.06 -4.55 -6.32
C VAL A 145 -8.26 -5.24 -4.99
N ILE A 146 -7.40 -4.92 -4.03
CA ILE A 146 -7.49 -5.36 -2.64
C ILE A 146 -7.58 -4.11 -1.77
N ASP A 147 -8.69 -3.93 -1.05
CA ASP A 147 -8.78 -3.01 0.07
C ASP A 147 -8.27 -3.74 1.31
N LEU A 148 -7.10 -3.30 1.78
CA LEU A 148 -6.35 -4.00 2.81
C LEU A 148 -7.06 -4.02 4.19
N ASN A 149 -7.99 -3.09 4.46
CA ASN A 149 -8.74 -3.09 5.72
C ASN A 149 -9.91 -4.08 5.71
N HIS A 150 -10.44 -4.39 4.53
CA HIS A 150 -11.63 -5.23 4.36
C HIS A 150 -11.32 -6.57 3.70
N TYR A 151 -10.06 -6.81 3.38
CA TYR A 151 -9.60 -8.04 2.77
C TYR A 151 -9.76 -9.22 3.74
N THR A 152 -10.24 -10.34 3.21
CA THR A 152 -10.26 -11.63 3.91
C THR A 152 -9.53 -12.65 3.07
N ALA A 153 -8.52 -13.29 3.65
CA ALA A 153 -7.80 -14.36 2.99
C ALA A 153 -8.77 -15.53 2.67
N PRO A 154 -8.70 -16.14 1.47
CA PRO A 154 -9.47 -17.32 1.13
C PRO A 154 -9.00 -18.52 1.95
N GLU A 155 -9.92 -19.45 2.21
CA GLU A 155 -9.66 -20.65 3.02
C GLU A 155 -8.57 -21.57 2.44
N SER A 156 -8.35 -21.52 1.12
CA SER A 156 -7.36 -22.33 0.43
C SER A 156 -6.44 -21.49 -0.46
N ALA A 157 -5.14 -21.52 -0.17
CA ALA A 157 -4.10 -20.97 -1.04
C ALA A 157 -3.67 -22.00 -2.10
N THR A 158 -3.51 -21.56 -3.35
CA THR A 158 -3.01 -22.43 -4.43
C THR A 158 -1.54 -22.16 -4.66
N ARG A 159 -0.68 -22.87 -3.91
CA ARG A 159 0.79 -22.80 -4.06
C ARG A 159 1.40 -24.07 -4.64
N ASN A 160 0.78 -24.58 -5.70
CA ASN A 160 1.30 -25.74 -6.41
C ASN A 160 2.66 -25.41 -7.09
N GLN A 161 3.34 -26.44 -7.59
CA GLN A 161 4.65 -26.29 -8.22
C GLN A 161 4.65 -25.31 -9.41
N VAL A 162 3.53 -25.22 -10.14
CA VAL A 162 3.38 -24.28 -11.26
C VAL A 162 3.39 -22.83 -10.76
N GLN A 163 2.65 -22.55 -9.69
CA GLN A 163 2.62 -21.22 -9.06
C GLN A 163 3.98 -20.85 -8.45
N GLN A 164 4.70 -21.81 -7.88
CA GLN A 164 6.06 -21.60 -7.37
C GLN A 164 7.05 -21.26 -8.49
N ALA A 165 7.03 -22.02 -9.59
CA ALA A 165 7.86 -21.76 -10.75
C ALA A 165 7.52 -20.41 -11.41
N HIS A 166 6.23 -20.12 -11.56
CA HIS A 166 5.74 -18.84 -12.07
C HIS A 166 6.22 -17.66 -11.22
N ALA A 167 6.16 -17.79 -9.89
CA ALA A 167 6.64 -16.76 -8.98
C ALA A 167 8.15 -16.58 -9.04
N MET A 168 8.92 -17.67 -9.13
CA MET A 168 10.37 -17.59 -9.23
C MET A 168 10.81 -16.90 -10.53
N ILE A 169 10.23 -17.29 -11.67
CA ILE A 169 10.57 -16.70 -12.99
C ILE A 169 10.30 -15.20 -13.00
N ASN A 170 9.09 -14.79 -12.62
CA ASN A 170 8.69 -13.40 -12.68
C ASN A 170 9.31 -12.56 -11.55
N GLY A 171 9.46 -13.13 -10.35
CA GLY A 171 10.14 -12.49 -9.23
C GLY A 171 11.60 -12.19 -9.54
N VAL A 172 12.34 -13.13 -10.15
CA VAL A 172 13.72 -12.90 -10.62
C VAL A 172 13.75 -11.90 -11.78
N ALA A 173 12.78 -11.93 -12.69
CA ALA A 173 12.68 -10.94 -13.76
C ALA A 173 12.49 -9.51 -13.22
N LEU A 174 11.66 -9.34 -12.19
CA LEU A 174 11.46 -8.06 -11.49
C LEU A 174 12.74 -7.62 -10.76
N LEU A 175 13.35 -8.54 -10.00
CA LEU A 175 14.59 -8.31 -9.26
C LEU A 175 15.72 -7.83 -10.19
N THR A 176 15.84 -8.45 -11.36
CA THR A 176 16.92 -8.20 -12.31
C THR A 176 16.54 -7.19 -13.41
N HIS A 177 15.42 -6.49 -13.29
CA HIS A 177 14.97 -5.53 -14.29
C HIS A 177 16.03 -4.44 -14.54
N GLY A 178 16.44 -4.26 -15.79
CA GLY A 178 17.50 -3.32 -16.18
C GLY A 178 18.94 -3.84 -16.01
N TYR A 179 19.15 -5.08 -15.56
CA TYR A 179 20.47 -5.72 -15.60
C TYR A 179 20.83 -6.24 -16.99
N SER A 180 22.13 -6.32 -17.29
CA SER A 180 22.65 -7.07 -18.44
C SER A 180 22.49 -8.58 -18.23
N GLU A 181 22.48 -9.35 -19.31
CA GLU A 181 22.30 -10.82 -19.25
C GLU A 181 23.29 -11.52 -18.32
N GLY A 182 24.58 -11.13 -18.35
CA GLY A 182 25.58 -11.70 -17.43
C GLY A 182 25.28 -11.43 -15.96
N ARG A 183 24.72 -10.26 -15.63
CA ARG A 183 24.29 -9.95 -14.26
C ARG A 183 22.99 -10.69 -13.89
N LYS A 184 22.06 -10.86 -14.83
CA LYS A 184 20.86 -11.69 -14.61
C LYS A 184 21.24 -13.13 -14.28
N GLN A 185 22.16 -13.72 -15.05
CA GLN A 185 22.66 -15.07 -14.80
C GLN A 185 23.34 -15.17 -13.43
N PHE A 186 24.19 -14.19 -13.07
CA PHE A 186 24.80 -14.17 -11.75
C PHE A 186 23.77 -14.16 -10.62
N VAL A 187 22.71 -13.36 -10.73
CA VAL A 187 21.63 -13.34 -9.74
C VAL A 187 20.90 -14.68 -9.69
N ALA A 188 20.60 -15.29 -10.85
CA ALA A 188 19.96 -16.61 -10.89
C ALA A 188 20.81 -17.69 -10.20
N ASP A 189 22.12 -17.69 -10.42
CA ASP A 189 23.06 -18.65 -9.81
C ASP A 189 23.31 -18.39 -8.31
N ASN A 190 22.94 -17.21 -7.81
CA ASN A 190 23.24 -16.75 -6.45
C ASN A 190 22.02 -16.16 -5.74
N ILE A 191 20.81 -16.59 -6.09
CA ILE A 191 19.56 -15.94 -5.65
C ILE A 191 19.41 -15.90 -4.12
N ASP A 192 19.94 -16.91 -3.42
CA ASP A 192 19.94 -17.00 -1.96
C ASP A 192 20.67 -15.84 -1.28
N LYS A 193 21.64 -15.21 -1.96
CA LYS A 193 22.36 -14.03 -1.43
C LYS A 193 21.49 -12.77 -1.38
N TYR A 194 20.38 -12.76 -2.10
CA TYR A 194 19.42 -11.68 -2.13
C TYR A 194 18.25 -11.91 -1.16
N ALA A 195 18.20 -13.07 -0.50
CA ALA A 195 17.12 -13.45 0.40
C ALA A 195 17.34 -12.89 1.81
N ILE A 196 16.25 -12.36 2.38
CA ILE A 196 16.13 -12.00 3.79
C ILE A 196 14.96 -12.79 4.36
N VAL A 197 15.16 -13.42 5.51
CA VAL A 197 14.09 -14.10 6.24
C VAL A 197 13.49 -13.11 7.23
N PHE A 198 12.19 -12.88 7.11
CA PHE A 198 11.39 -12.12 8.07
C PHE A 198 10.63 -13.09 8.97
N GLY A 199 11.02 -13.14 10.24
CA GLY A 199 10.39 -13.93 11.29
C GLY A 199 9.37 -13.13 12.10
N GLU A 200 8.82 -13.76 13.14
CA GLU A 200 7.90 -13.13 14.09
C GLU A 200 8.56 -11.94 14.81
N ASP A 201 9.82 -12.11 15.25
CA ASP A 201 10.57 -11.05 15.95
C ASP A 201 10.73 -9.78 15.10
N ASP A 202 10.98 -9.93 13.79
CA ASP A 202 11.09 -8.78 12.87
C ASP A 202 9.74 -8.06 12.77
N ILE A 203 8.65 -8.82 12.55
CA ILE A 203 7.30 -8.26 12.44
C ILE A 203 6.89 -7.54 13.74
N ASP A 204 7.18 -8.14 14.89
CA ASP A 204 6.88 -7.57 16.19
C ASP A 204 7.67 -6.28 16.44
N PHE A 205 8.94 -6.25 16.05
CA PHE A 205 9.76 -5.04 16.11
C PHE A 205 9.15 -3.90 15.25
N PHE A 206 8.79 -4.18 14.00
CA PHE A 206 8.13 -3.18 13.14
C PHE A 206 6.77 -2.75 13.70
N ARG A 207 5.99 -3.67 14.27
CA ARG A 207 4.70 -3.35 14.90
C ARG A 207 4.89 -2.37 16.06
N GLN A 208 5.85 -2.64 16.94
CA GLN A 208 6.16 -1.77 18.08
C GLN A 208 6.63 -0.38 17.62
N LEU A 209 7.51 -0.32 16.62
CA LEU A 209 7.99 0.95 16.06
C LEU A 209 6.83 1.78 15.51
N ARG A 210 5.96 1.16 14.69
CA ARG A 210 4.77 1.83 14.14
C ARG A 210 3.80 2.30 15.22
N SER A 211 3.58 1.51 16.27
CA SER A 211 2.71 1.92 17.39
C SER A 211 3.22 3.20 18.03
N ARG A 212 4.52 3.24 18.36
CA ARG A 212 5.16 4.40 19.00
C ARG A 212 5.12 5.65 18.12
N GLU A 213 5.41 5.50 16.83
CA GLU A 213 5.33 6.62 15.86
C GLU A 213 3.89 7.14 15.73
N SER A 214 2.92 6.25 15.63
CA SER A 214 1.51 6.60 15.51
C SER A 214 0.97 7.28 16.77
N GLU A 215 1.30 6.78 17.95
CA GLU A 215 0.91 7.37 19.24
C GLU A 215 1.44 8.80 19.37
N TYR A 216 2.72 9.01 19.06
CA TYR A 216 3.33 10.34 19.11
C TYR A 216 2.71 11.29 18.09
N ALA A 217 2.54 10.85 16.85
CA ALA A 217 1.94 11.65 15.78
C ALA A 217 0.48 12.03 16.12
N HIS A 218 -0.29 11.09 16.67
CA HIS A 218 -1.68 11.33 17.07
C HIS A 218 -1.79 12.35 18.20
N ALA A 219 -0.94 12.24 19.23
CA ALA A 219 -0.90 13.21 20.33
C ALA A 219 -0.61 14.63 19.83
N ARG A 220 0.37 14.78 18.91
CA ARG A 220 0.69 16.09 18.31
C ARG A 220 -0.39 16.61 17.38
N ALA A 221 -1.01 15.74 16.57
CA ALA A 221 -2.13 16.12 15.73
C ALA A 221 -3.31 16.63 16.57
N HIS A 222 -3.62 15.94 17.68
CA HIS A 222 -4.67 16.36 18.60
C HIS A 222 -4.39 17.74 19.22
N GLU A 223 -3.15 17.97 19.67
CA GLU A 223 -2.73 19.28 20.21
C GLU A 223 -2.89 20.41 19.16
N ILE A 224 -2.45 20.17 17.93
CA ILE A 224 -2.55 21.16 16.85
C ILE A 224 -4.00 21.43 16.47
N LEU A 225 -4.82 20.38 16.33
CA LEU A 225 -6.24 20.50 16.00
C LEU A 225 -7.01 21.23 17.10
N GLY A 226 -6.72 20.95 18.37
CA GLY A 226 -7.28 21.68 19.51
C GLY A 226 -6.99 23.18 19.43
N LYS A 227 -5.72 23.56 19.20
CA LYS A 227 -5.32 24.97 19.01
C LYS A 227 -6.06 25.63 17.85
N ILE A 228 -6.23 24.93 16.73
CA ILE A 228 -6.98 25.44 15.57
C ILE A 228 -8.46 25.66 15.94
N THR A 229 -9.08 24.70 16.62
CA THR A 229 -10.47 24.79 17.06
C THR A 229 -10.67 25.94 18.04
N ASP A 230 -9.80 26.08 19.04
CA ASP A 230 -9.88 27.15 20.04
C ASP A 230 -9.71 28.54 19.41
N ALA A 231 -8.73 28.69 18.52
CA ALA A 231 -8.53 29.95 17.79
C ALA A 231 -9.71 30.27 16.86
N THR A 232 -10.32 29.25 16.24
CA THR A 232 -11.48 29.44 15.37
C THR A 232 -12.73 29.80 16.18
N HIS A 233 -12.95 29.16 17.33
CA HIS A 233 -14.05 29.51 18.23
C HIS A 233 -13.86 30.92 18.82
N GLY A 234 -12.67 31.28 19.26
CA GLY A 234 -12.38 32.64 19.75
C GLY A 234 -12.64 33.69 18.66
N ALA A 235 -12.12 33.48 17.45
CA ALA A 235 -12.36 34.40 16.34
C ALA A 235 -13.84 34.52 15.94
N VAL A 236 -14.63 33.43 16.04
CA VAL A 236 -16.07 33.45 15.79
C VAL A 236 -16.83 34.11 16.94
N SER A 237 -16.44 33.87 18.20
CA SER A 237 -17.04 34.52 19.38
C SER A 237 -16.81 36.02 19.38
N ASP A 238 -15.57 36.45 19.09
CA ASP A 238 -15.16 37.84 18.88
C ASP A 238 -15.95 38.49 17.73
N ALA A 239 -16.08 37.81 16.59
CA ALA A 239 -16.79 38.32 15.42
C ALA A 239 -18.32 38.41 15.62
N LEU A 240 -18.89 37.57 16.48
CA LEU A 240 -20.30 37.58 16.86
C LEU A 240 -20.58 38.47 18.07
N GLY A 241 -19.55 39.08 18.68
CA GLY A 241 -19.68 39.93 19.87
C GLY A 241 -20.23 39.19 21.08
N LEU A 242 -20.01 37.87 21.17
CA LEU A 242 -20.52 37.04 22.26
C LEU A 242 -19.59 37.04 23.48
N ASP A 243 -18.33 37.46 23.30
CA ASP A 243 -17.37 37.65 24.39
C ASP A 243 -17.51 39.05 24.99
N GLY A 244 -18.60 39.27 25.72
CA GLY A 244 -18.78 40.49 26.52
C GLY A 244 -20.21 40.84 26.86
N ASP A 245 -20.86 40.09 27.76
CA ASP A 245 -22.00 40.61 28.53
C ASP A 245 -22.33 39.79 29.80
N ASP A 246 -21.30 39.39 30.55
CA ASP A 246 -21.47 38.74 31.87
C ASP A 246 -21.33 39.74 33.04
N ASP A 247 -21.58 41.04 32.81
CA ASP A 247 -21.46 42.11 33.82
C ASP A 247 -22.81 42.53 34.45
N TRP A 248 -23.93 41.90 34.07
CA TRP A 248 -25.27 42.24 34.60
C TRP A 248 -25.69 41.45 35.86
N ARG A 249 -24.76 40.77 36.54
CA ARG A 249 -25.04 39.97 37.75
C ARG A 249 -24.26 40.41 38.99
N HIS A 250 -24.04 41.70 39.18
CA HIS A 250 -23.75 42.24 40.50
C HIS A 250 -24.25 43.67 40.63
N GLU A 251 -25.47 43.85 41.13
CA GLU A 251 -25.82 44.92 42.06
C GLU A 251 -27.24 44.65 42.64
N GLU A 252 -27.24 44.44 43.95
CA GLU A 252 -28.29 44.54 45.00
C GLU A 252 -29.78 44.27 44.68
#